data_AF-A0A1L3J424-F1
#
_entry.id   AF-A0A1L3J424-F1
#
_cell.length_a   1.000
_cell.length_b   1.000
_cell.length_c   1.000
_cell.angle_alpha   90.00
_cell.angle_beta   90.00
_cell.angle_gamma   90.00
#
_symmetry.space_group_name_H-M   'P 1'
#
loop_
_entity.id
_entity.type
_entity.pdbx_description
1 polymer ?
#
loop_
_entity_poly.entity_id
_entity_poly.type
_entity_poly.pdbx_seq_one_letter_code
_entity_poly.pdbx_strand_id
1 'polypeptide(L)'
;MIKFFRKIRQQLLAENKFSKYLLYAIGEIILVVIGILIALQINNSNELNKQRAKEVRFLKNLKSDLIFEETELERYTKIRESIVNSAQIALEHFNGKPVENIQMFNYHTFNVGIWQEFQRNNNTFLELINSGNLTIISNDSVKNGLNLDLIYKTIISNREHLRNDLEQYFYNPWFETVDLDPLAQSFVFYANNGEFDENIELSRQELDRLLNNKVFKNGLIQ
;
A
#
# COMPACT_ATOMS: atom_id res chain seq x y z
N MET A 1 29.27 50.25 12.20
CA MET A 1 29.33 50.73 10.80
C MET A 1 28.59 52.06 10.59
N ILE A 2 27.33 52.22 10.99
CA ILE A 2 26.53 53.45 10.75
C ILE A 2 27.22 54.76 11.19
N LYS A 3 27.94 54.79 12.33
CA LYS A 3 28.62 56.01 12.80
C LYS A 3 29.81 56.44 11.93
N PHE A 4 30.49 55.49 11.28
CA PHE A 4 31.67 55.76 10.44
C PHE A 4 31.25 56.34 9.08
N PHE A 5 30.29 55.68 8.40
CA PHE A 5 29.68 56.18 7.17
C PHE A 5 28.95 57.52 7.37
N ARG A 6 28.35 57.75 8.55
CA ARG A 6 27.73 59.03 8.91
C ARG A 6 28.74 60.19 8.98
N LYS A 7 29.93 59.96 9.55
CA LYS A 7 30.98 61.00 9.67
C LYS A 7 31.52 61.41 8.30
N ILE A 8 31.72 60.43 7.40
CA ILE A 8 32.19 60.66 6.04
C ILE A 8 31.14 61.40 5.19
N ARG A 9 29.85 61.05 5.33
CA ARG A 9 28.75 61.81 4.68
C ARG A 9 28.72 63.28 5.11
N GLN A 10 28.88 63.56 6.40
CA GLN A 10 28.87 64.93 6.92
C GLN A 10 30.06 65.75 6.41
N GLN A 11 31.25 65.16 6.31
CA GLN A 11 32.44 65.83 5.74
C GLN A 11 32.29 66.11 4.23
N LEU A 12 31.77 65.16 3.44
CA LEU A 12 31.62 65.34 1.98
C LEU A 12 30.54 66.37 1.59
N LEU A 13 29.50 66.53 2.42
CA LEU A 13 28.47 67.57 2.25
C LEU A 13 28.99 68.97 2.61
N ALA A 14 29.88 69.08 3.61
CA ALA A 14 30.47 70.35 4.04
C ALA A 14 31.47 70.96 3.01
N GLU A 15 32.04 70.13 2.13
CA GLU A 15 33.05 70.56 1.14
C GLU A 15 32.47 70.93 -0.25
N ASN A 16 31.14 71.09 -0.41
CA ASN A 16 30.48 71.37 -1.70
C ASN A 16 30.73 70.30 -2.81
N LYS A 17 31.14 69.08 -2.44
CA LYS A 17 31.47 67.97 -3.35
C LYS A 17 30.27 67.05 -3.62
N PHE A 18 29.16 67.61 -4.09
CA PHE A 18 27.91 66.87 -4.30
C PHE A 18 28.05 65.63 -5.20
N SER A 19 28.83 65.73 -6.29
CA SER A 19 29.06 64.58 -7.19
C SER A 19 29.81 63.42 -6.51
N LYS A 20 30.75 63.70 -5.60
CA LYS A 20 31.46 62.65 -4.84
C LYS A 20 30.57 62.03 -3.77
N TYR A 21 29.71 62.84 -3.16
CA TYR A 21 28.69 62.37 -2.23
C TYR A 21 27.70 61.41 -2.90
N LEU A 22 27.21 61.75 -4.10
CA LEU A 22 26.30 60.91 -4.87
C LEU A 22 26.92 59.56 -5.23
N LEU A 23 28.17 59.54 -5.72
CA LEU A 23 28.89 58.30 -6.04
C LEU A 23 29.06 57.40 -4.81
N TYR A 24 29.39 58.01 -3.66
CA TYR A 24 29.57 57.29 -2.39
C TYR A 24 28.25 56.71 -1.85
N ALA A 25 27.16 57.48 -1.92
CA ALA A 25 25.83 57.02 -1.51
C ALA A 25 25.32 55.88 -2.39
N ILE A 26 25.58 55.92 -3.70
CA ILE A 26 25.28 54.80 -4.62
C ILE A 26 26.09 53.56 -4.24
N GLY A 27 27.38 53.71 -3.94
CA GLY A 27 28.23 52.60 -3.48
C GLY A 27 27.72 51.96 -2.18
N GLU A 28 27.25 52.77 -1.23
CA GLU A 28 26.66 52.29 0.03
C GLU A 28 25.36 51.52 -0.21
N ILE A 29 24.48 52.00 -1.09
CA ILE A 29 23.25 51.29 -1.49
C ILE A 29 23.58 49.96 -2.14
N ILE A 30 24.52 49.93 -3.09
CA ILE A 30 24.95 48.68 -3.76
C ILE A 30 25.48 47.68 -2.74
N LEU A 31 26.30 48.12 -1.79
CA LEU A 31 26.86 47.24 -0.75
C LEU A 31 25.78 46.68 0.18
N VAL A 32 24.80 47.50 0.58
CA VAL A 32 23.64 47.05 1.35
C VAL A 32 22.79 46.04 0.56
N VAL A 33 22.53 46.31 -0.71
CA VAL A 33 21.77 45.41 -1.60
C VAL A 33 22.49 44.07 -1.76
N ILE A 34 23.80 44.06 -1.97
CA ILE A 34 24.61 42.82 -2.02
C ILE A 34 24.49 42.05 -0.70
N GLY A 35 24.57 42.74 0.45
CA GLY A 35 24.39 42.11 1.76
C GLY A 35 23.02 41.44 1.92
N ILE A 36 21.95 42.11 1.48
CA ILE A 36 20.57 41.58 1.51
C ILE A 36 20.44 40.37 0.56
N LEU A 37 20.99 40.45 -0.65
CA LEU A 37 20.93 39.35 -1.62
C LEU A 37 21.66 38.11 -1.10
N ILE A 38 22.85 38.27 -0.49
CA ILE A 38 23.58 37.16 0.13
C ILE A 38 22.77 36.55 1.28
N ALA A 39 22.19 37.38 2.16
CA ALA A 39 21.35 36.90 3.26
C ALA A 39 20.13 36.11 2.75
N LEU A 40 19.44 36.62 1.73
CA LEU A 40 18.33 35.94 1.07
C LEU A 40 18.77 34.62 0.44
N GLN A 41 19.94 34.59 -0.22
CA GLN A 41 20.45 33.39 -0.86
C GLN A 41 20.83 32.30 0.15
N ILE A 42 21.45 32.68 1.27
CA ILE A 42 21.73 31.76 2.38
C ILE A 42 20.43 31.20 2.94
N ASN A 43 19.41 32.05 3.17
CA ASN A 43 18.12 31.62 3.69
C ASN A 43 17.41 30.64 2.73
N ASN A 44 17.38 30.96 1.44
CA ASN A 44 16.77 30.12 0.41
C ASN A 44 17.49 28.77 0.28
N SER A 45 18.83 28.77 0.34
CA SER A 45 19.64 27.54 0.31
C SER A 45 19.35 26.64 1.52
N ASN A 46 19.26 27.22 2.72
CA ASN A 46 18.89 26.48 3.93
C ASN A 46 17.48 25.86 3.82
N GLU A 47 16.51 26.60 3.27
CA GLU A 47 15.15 26.10 3.08
C GLU A 47 15.10 24.96 2.05
N LEU A 48 15.80 25.10 0.91
CA LEU A 48 15.93 24.04 -0.09
C LEU A 48 16.57 22.78 0.50
N ASN A 49 17.61 22.92 1.33
CA ASN A 49 18.25 21.78 2.00
C ASN A 49 17.28 21.05 2.95
N LYS A 50 16.46 21.80 3.70
CA LYS A 50 15.43 21.21 4.57
C LYS A 50 14.35 20.50 3.76
N GLN A 51 13.90 21.08 2.65
CA GLN A 51 12.94 20.45 1.74
C GLN A 51 13.50 19.18 1.11
N ARG A 52 14.76 19.21 0.66
CA ARG A 52 15.45 18.03 0.10
C ARG A 52 15.61 16.91 1.13
N ALA A 53 15.93 17.25 2.38
CA ALA A 53 16.00 16.27 3.47
C ALA A 53 14.64 15.61 3.74
N LYS A 54 13.55 16.39 3.73
CA LYS A 54 12.18 15.86 3.84
C LYS A 54 11.82 14.97 2.65
N GLU A 55 12.12 15.41 1.42
CA GLU A 55 11.90 14.63 0.19
C GLU A 55 12.58 13.26 0.29
N VAL A 56 13.88 13.24 0.62
CA VAL A 56 14.65 11.98 0.75
C VAL A 56 14.08 11.07 1.83
N ARG A 57 13.61 11.63 2.95
CA ARG A 57 12.95 10.85 4.01
C ARG A 57 11.67 10.20 3.49
N PHE A 58 10.80 10.96 2.83
CA PHE A 58 9.56 10.42 2.25
C PHE A 58 9.83 9.36 1.19
N LEU A 59 10.80 9.59 0.29
CA LEU A 59 11.17 8.62 -0.74
C LEU A 59 11.71 7.31 -0.15
N LYS A 60 12.50 7.37 0.92
CA LYS A 60 12.97 6.18 1.64
C LYS A 60 11.82 5.40 2.27
N ASN A 61 10.90 6.10 2.92
CA ASN A 61 9.74 5.48 3.54
C ASN A 61 8.81 4.85 2.50
N LEU A 62 8.50 5.57 1.41
CA LEU A 62 7.73 5.03 0.28
C LEU A 62 8.36 3.78 -0.30
N LYS A 63 9.69 3.77 -0.50
CA LYS A 63 10.39 2.58 -0.98
C LYS A 63 10.22 1.40 -0.02
N SER A 64 10.33 1.64 1.29
CA SER A 64 10.15 0.60 2.30
C SER A 64 8.72 0.06 2.30
N ASP A 65 7.72 0.94 2.19
CA ASP A 65 6.30 0.57 2.13
C ASP A 65 6.03 -0.30 0.89
N LEU A 66 6.56 0.09 -0.28
CA LEU A 66 6.39 -0.65 -1.54
C LEU A 66 7.07 -2.03 -1.52
N ILE A 67 8.24 -2.16 -0.89
CA ILE A 67 8.93 -3.47 -0.76
C ILE A 67 8.13 -4.41 0.15
N PHE A 68 7.59 -3.89 1.26
CA PHE A 68 6.72 -4.67 2.13
C PHE A 68 5.45 -5.11 1.38
N GLU A 69 4.85 -4.19 0.63
CA GLU A 69 3.66 -4.46 -0.16
C GLU A 69 3.90 -5.51 -1.26
N GLU A 70 5.05 -5.46 -1.94
CA GLU A 70 5.48 -6.48 -2.90
C GLU A 70 5.53 -7.88 -2.25
N THR A 71 6.10 -7.97 -1.06
CA THR A 71 6.17 -9.24 -0.30
C THR A 71 4.77 -9.76 0.08
N GLU A 72 3.87 -8.87 0.51
CA GLU A 72 2.48 -9.25 0.81
C GLU A 72 1.71 -9.66 -0.44
N LEU A 73 1.95 -9.01 -1.59
CA LEU A 73 1.36 -9.40 -2.87
C LEU A 73 1.84 -10.78 -3.34
N GLU A 74 3.13 -11.09 -3.18
CA GLU A 74 3.67 -12.41 -3.46
C GLU A 74 3.03 -13.49 -2.56
N ARG A 75 2.92 -13.22 -1.26
CA ARG A 75 2.25 -14.12 -0.31
C ARG A 75 0.79 -14.35 -0.70
N TYR A 76 0.07 -13.27 -1.00
CA TYR A 76 -1.33 -13.32 -1.40
C TYR A 76 -1.53 -14.10 -2.72
N THR A 77 -0.63 -13.93 -3.68
CA THR A 77 -0.65 -14.63 -4.97
C THR A 77 -0.49 -16.14 -4.77
N LYS A 78 0.50 -16.57 -3.98
CA LYS A 78 0.70 -18.01 -3.68
C LYS A 78 -0.53 -18.65 -3.02
N ILE A 79 -1.21 -17.91 -2.15
CA ILE A 79 -2.40 -18.40 -1.46
C ILE A 79 -3.57 -18.50 -2.44
N ARG A 80 -3.74 -17.50 -3.33
CA ARG A 80 -4.74 -17.56 -4.39
C ARG A 80 -4.48 -18.71 -5.37
N GLU A 81 -3.23 -18.99 -5.73
CA GLU A 81 -2.86 -20.15 -6.56
C GLU A 81 -3.24 -21.48 -5.88
N SER A 82 -3.00 -21.61 -4.57
CA SER A 82 -3.43 -22.78 -3.78
C SER A 82 -4.96 -22.95 -3.76
N ILE A 83 -5.69 -21.84 -3.60
CA ILE A 83 -7.16 -21.82 -3.64
C ILE A 83 -7.67 -22.26 -5.01
N VAL A 84 -7.11 -21.72 -6.11
CA VAL A 84 -7.49 -22.07 -7.49
C VAL A 84 -7.23 -23.56 -7.75
N ASN A 85 -6.07 -24.07 -7.34
CA ASN A 85 -5.74 -25.48 -7.47
C ASN A 85 -6.75 -26.37 -6.72
N SER A 86 -7.09 -25.98 -5.47
CA SER A 86 -8.07 -26.72 -4.67
C SER A 86 -9.48 -26.65 -5.23
N ALA A 87 -9.89 -25.50 -5.77
CA ALA A 87 -11.16 -25.37 -6.47
C ALA A 87 -11.22 -26.29 -7.69
N GLN A 88 -10.14 -26.36 -8.48
CA GLN A 88 -10.06 -27.27 -9.63
C GLN A 88 -10.18 -28.74 -9.20
N ILE A 89 -9.44 -29.17 -8.17
CA ILE A 89 -9.52 -30.54 -7.65
C ILE A 89 -10.92 -30.85 -7.11
N ALA A 90 -11.51 -29.94 -6.33
CA ALA A 90 -12.87 -30.10 -5.83
C ALA A 90 -13.86 -30.25 -7.00
N LEU A 91 -13.77 -29.39 -8.01
CA LEU A 91 -14.64 -29.40 -9.20
C LEU A 91 -14.60 -30.72 -9.98
N GLU A 92 -13.47 -31.45 -9.99
CA GLU A 92 -13.41 -32.78 -10.60
C GLU A 92 -14.43 -33.73 -9.97
N HIS A 93 -14.57 -33.69 -8.64
CA HIS A 93 -15.56 -34.50 -7.93
C HIS A 93 -16.99 -34.07 -8.26
N PHE A 94 -17.26 -32.78 -8.33
CA PHE A 94 -18.54 -32.23 -8.80
C PHE A 94 -18.85 -32.57 -10.28
N ASN A 95 -17.86 -33.02 -11.04
CA ASN A 95 -17.98 -33.44 -12.43
C ASN A 95 -17.99 -34.97 -12.59
N GLY A 96 -18.14 -35.72 -11.48
CA GLY A 96 -18.36 -37.17 -11.50
C GLY A 96 -17.14 -38.01 -11.13
N LYS A 97 -16.01 -37.40 -10.76
CA LYS A 97 -14.88 -38.15 -10.19
C LYS A 97 -15.27 -38.68 -8.80
N PRO A 98 -15.15 -39.99 -8.52
CA PRO A 98 -15.46 -40.53 -7.19
C PRO A 98 -14.65 -39.87 -6.09
N VAL A 99 -15.26 -39.69 -4.91
CA VAL A 99 -14.56 -39.22 -3.70
C VAL A 99 -14.03 -40.44 -2.95
N GLU A 100 -12.76 -40.80 -3.21
CA GLU A 100 -12.10 -41.94 -2.56
C GLU A 100 -11.62 -41.61 -1.15
N ASN A 101 -11.12 -40.39 -0.94
CA ASN A 101 -10.66 -39.88 0.35
C ASN A 101 -11.50 -38.66 0.75
N ILE A 102 -12.32 -38.84 1.78
CA ILE A 102 -13.26 -37.80 2.24
C ILE A 102 -12.54 -36.64 2.93
N GLN A 103 -11.47 -36.92 3.66
CA GLN A 103 -10.66 -35.90 4.31
C GLN A 103 -9.93 -35.02 3.29
N MET A 104 -9.46 -35.60 2.19
CA MET A 104 -8.85 -34.85 1.09
C MET A 104 -9.87 -34.00 0.33
N PHE A 105 -11.07 -34.52 0.12
CA PHE A 105 -12.17 -33.74 -0.44
C PHE A 105 -12.53 -32.55 0.47
N ASN A 106 -12.62 -32.79 1.78
CA ASN A 106 -12.81 -31.73 2.77
C ASN A 106 -11.66 -30.70 2.71
N TYR A 107 -10.40 -31.14 2.69
CA TYR A 107 -9.26 -30.23 2.62
C TYR A 107 -9.36 -29.25 1.45
N HIS A 108 -9.62 -29.76 0.24
CA HIS A 108 -9.72 -28.90 -0.94
C HIS A 108 -10.96 -28.00 -0.92
N THR A 109 -12.12 -28.50 -0.48
CA THR A 109 -13.33 -27.67 -0.37
C THR A 109 -13.18 -26.60 0.71
N PHE A 110 -12.62 -26.93 1.87
CA PHE A 110 -12.36 -25.99 2.96
C PHE A 110 -11.34 -24.92 2.55
N ASN A 111 -10.28 -25.32 1.82
CA ASN A 111 -9.25 -24.39 1.35
C ASN A 111 -9.84 -23.28 0.44
N VAL A 112 -10.85 -23.60 -0.38
CA VAL A 112 -11.54 -22.59 -1.21
C VAL A 112 -12.28 -21.55 -0.36
N GLY A 113 -12.80 -21.97 0.79
CA GLY A 113 -13.49 -21.09 1.73
C GLY A 113 -12.58 -20.15 2.51
N ILE A 114 -11.26 -20.33 2.45
CA ILE A 114 -10.32 -19.51 3.24
C ILE A 114 -10.31 -18.08 2.70
N TRP A 115 -10.87 -17.19 3.50
CA TRP A 115 -10.77 -15.77 3.27
C TRP A 115 -9.45 -15.23 3.80
N GLN A 116 -8.69 -14.54 2.95
CA GLN A 116 -7.53 -13.76 3.38
C GLN A 116 -7.60 -12.35 2.84
N GLU A 117 -7.38 -11.41 3.76
CA GLU A 117 -7.26 -10.00 3.39
C GLU A 117 -5.83 -9.66 3.00
N PHE A 118 -5.68 -9.01 1.85
CA PHE A 118 -4.44 -8.32 1.49
C PHE A 118 -4.32 -7.05 2.34
N GLN A 119 -3.27 -7.01 3.17
CA GLN A 119 -2.99 -5.87 4.04
C GLN A 119 -2.06 -4.90 3.31
N ARG A 120 -2.61 -3.73 2.96
CA ARG A 120 -1.86 -2.66 2.32
C ARG A 120 -1.04 -1.89 3.35
N ASN A 121 0.22 -1.60 3.05
CA ASN A 121 0.99 -0.59 3.79
C ASN A 121 1.11 0.69 2.96
N ASN A 122 0.30 1.71 3.28
CA ASN A 122 0.24 2.98 2.56
C ASN A 122 0.38 4.21 3.45
N ASN A 123 0.88 4.02 4.66
CA ASN A 123 0.93 5.08 5.66
C ASN A 123 1.69 6.30 5.15
N THR A 124 2.85 6.09 4.50
CA THR A 124 3.65 7.19 3.96
C THR A 124 2.94 7.91 2.81
N PHE A 125 2.25 7.17 1.94
CA PHE A 125 1.48 7.75 0.84
C PHE A 125 0.33 8.61 1.37
N LEU A 126 -0.45 8.10 2.35
CA LEU A 126 -1.51 8.85 2.98
C LEU A 126 -0.98 10.08 3.71
N GLU A 127 0.15 9.97 4.41
CA GLU A 127 0.82 11.12 5.04
C GLU A 127 1.14 12.18 3.98
N LEU A 128 1.76 11.80 2.86
CA LEU A 128 2.13 12.72 1.77
C LEU A 128 0.93 13.46 1.18
N ILE A 129 -0.18 12.76 0.94
CA ILE A 129 -1.41 13.35 0.39
C ILE A 129 -2.08 14.27 1.43
N ASN A 130 -2.32 13.75 2.64
CA ASN A 130 -3.09 14.47 3.67
C ASN A 130 -2.34 15.70 4.22
N SER A 131 -1.00 15.68 4.19
CA SER A 131 -0.18 16.82 4.60
C SER A 131 0.12 17.83 3.49
N GLY A 132 -0.32 17.58 2.25
CA GLY A 132 0.01 18.42 1.09
C GLY A 132 1.48 18.37 0.66
N ASN A 133 2.26 17.44 1.20
CA ASN A 133 3.71 17.32 0.97
C ASN A 133 4.05 16.65 -0.37
N LEU A 134 3.07 16.21 -1.17
CA LEU A 134 3.33 15.66 -2.51
C LEU A 134 4.10 16.65 -3.41
N THR A 135 3.92 17.96 -3.18
CA THR A 135 4.62 19.02 -3.92
C THR A 135 6.13 19.07 -3.63
N ILE A 136 6.59 18.52 -2.51
CA ILE A 136 8.01 18.46 -2.12
C ILE A 136 8.77 17.43 -2.97
N ILE A 137 8.08 16.47 -3.59
CA ILE A 137 8.70 15.52 -4.50
C ILE A 137 9.08 16.25 -5.79
N SER A 138 10.37 16.48 -5.99
CA SER A 138 10.92 17.23 -7.12
C SER A 138 10.89 16.46 -8.42
N ASN A 139 10.92 15.12 -8.36
CA ASN A 139 10.91 14.26 -9.52
C ASN A 139 9.48 13.98 -9.98
N ASP A 140 9.08 14.57 -11.11
CA ASP A 140 7.73 14.41 -11.66
C ASP A 140 7.43 12.98 -12.12
N SER A 141 8.41 12.22 -12.59
CA SER A 141 8.20 10.82 -12.95
C SER A 141 7.83 9.98 -11.73
N VAL A 142 8.52 10.18 -10.60
CA VAL A 142 8.17 9.52 -9.33
C VAL A 142 6.79 9.97 -8.87
N LYS A 143 6.53 11.28 -8.87
CA LYS A 143 5.24 11.87 -8.48
C LYS A 143 4.07 11.30 -9.28
N ASN A 144 4.22 11.20 -10.60
CA ASN A 144 3.18 10.66 -11.49
C ASN A 144 3.05 9.13 -11.34
N GLY A 145 4.15 8.43 -11.04
CA GLY A 145 4.14 6.99 -10.74
C GLY A 145 3.42 6.63 -9.44
N LEU A 146 3.25 7.57 -8.52
CA LEU A 146 2.50 7.39 -7.28
C LEU A 146 0.97 7.40 -7.47
N ASN A 147 0.46 7.28 -8.71
CA ASN A 147 -0.97 7.11 -8.99
C ASN A 147 -1.48 5.69 -8.62
N LEU A 148 -1.21 5.29 -7.38
CA LEU A 148 -1.55 3.97 -6.87
C LEU A 148 -3.03 3.87 -6.52
N ASP A 149 -3.71 4.99 -6.26
CA ASP A 149 -5.10 5.04 -5.81
C ASP A 149 -6.07 4.36 -6.78
N LEU A 150 -5.90 4.55 -8.10
CA LEU A 150 -6.74 3.90 -9.10
C LEU A 150 -6.56 2.38 -9.11
N ILE A 151 -5.32 1.91 -9.02
CA ILE A 151 -5.01 0.47 -8.98
C ILE A 151 -5.66 -0.16 -7.76
N TYR A 152 -5.55 0.46 -6.59
CA TYR A 152 -6.16 -0.05 -5.37
C TYR A 152 -7.68 -0.05 -5.40
N LYS A 153 -8.31 1.00 -5.94
CA LYS A 153 -9.76 1.04 -6.11
C LYS A 153 -10.26 -0.14 -6.96
N THR A 154 -9.55 -0.46 -8.03
CA THR A 154 -9.87 -1.64 -8.86
C THR A 154 -9.71 -2.95 -8.09
N ILE A 155 -8.60 -3.11 -7.35
CA ILE A 155 -8.36 -4.31 -6.54
C ILE A 155 -9.46 -4.50 -5.48
N ILE A 156 -9.80 -3.43 -4.76
CA ILE A 156 -10.87 -3.44 -3.74
C ILE A 156 -12.20 -3.77 -4.39
N SER A 157 -12.55 -3.13 -5.52
CA SER A 157 -13.81 -3.38 -6.21
C SER A 157 -13.94 -4.85 -6.63
N ASN A 158 -12.91 -5.41 -7.27
CA ASN A 158 -12.91 -6.81 -7.69
C ASN A 158 -13.01 -7.77 -6.49
N ARG A 159 -12.35 -7.42 -5.38
CA ARG A 159 -12.41 -8.18 -4.14
C ARG A 159 -13.81 -8.16 -3.51
N GLU A 160 -14.45 -7.00 -3.44
CA GLU A 160 -15.82 -6.91 -2.89
C GLU A 160 -16.82 -7.67 -3.79
N HIS A 161 -16.64 -7.64 -5.11
CA HIS A 161 -17.44 -8.47 -6.02
C HIS A 161 -17.27 -9.97 -5.70
N LEU A 162 -16.02 -10.46 -5.66
CA LEU A 162 -15.74 -11.86 -5.32
C LEU A 162 -16.28 -12.25 -3.94
N ARG A 163 -16.18 -11.34 -2.96
CA ARG A 163 -16.71 -11.58 -1.62
C ARG A 163 -18.23 -11.81 -1.65
N ASN A 164 -18.97 -10.93 -2.32
CA ASN A 164 -20.42 -11.05 -2.43
C ASN A 164 -20.83 -12.37 -3.10
N ASP A 165 -20.08 -12.75 -4.13
CA ASP A 165 -20.27 -14.01 -4.85
C ASP A 165 -20.00 -15.23 -3.95
N LEU A 166 -18.92 -15.23 -3.18
CA LEU A 166 -18.63 -16.30 -2.23
C LEU A 166 -19.68 -16.37 -1.11
N GLU A 167 -20.12 -15.24 -0.57
CA GLU A 167 -21.20 -15.19 0.43
C GLU A 167 -22.48 -15.84 -0.09
N GLN A 168 -22.89 -15.52 -1.32
CA GLN A 168 -24.13 -16.01 -1.88
C GLN A 168 -24.05 -17.46 -2.37
N TYR A 169 -22.98 -17.82 -3.08
CA TYR A 169 -22.92 -19.07 -3.85
C TYR A 169 -22.05 -20.14 -3.19
N PHE A 170 -21.18 -19.78 -2.24
CA PHE A 170 -20.28 -20.72 -1.58
C PHE A 170 -20.60 -20.87 -0.09
N TYR A 171 -20.51 -19.81 0.70
CA TYR A 171 -20.62 -19.87 2.16
C TYR A 171 -22.02 -20.28 2.63
N ASN A 172 -23.08 -19.65 2.13
CA ASN A 172 -24.45 -20.00 2.51
C ASN A 172 -24.77 -21.50 2.29
N PRO A 173 -24.64 -22.07 1.08
CA PRO A 173 -24.94 -23.48 0.89
C PRO A 173 -23.97 -24.41 1.64
N TRP A 174 -22.74 -23.98 1.91
CA TRP A 174 -21.81 -24.76 2.71
C TRP A 174 -22.30 -24.87 4.16
N PHE A 175 -22.59 -23.73 4.80
CA PHE A 175 -23.02 -23.64 6.19
C PHE A 175 -24.38 -24.30 6.44
N GLU A 176 -25.24 -24.35 5.44
CA GLU A 176 -26.54 -25.03 5.52
C GLU A 176 -26.44 -26.56 5.36
N THR A 177 -25.34 -27.08 4.79
CA THR A 177 -25.27 -28.50 4.37
C THR A 177 -24.40 -29.37 5.27
N VAL A 178 -23.35 -28.82 5.88
CA VAL A 178 -22.35 -29.60 6.65
C VAL A 178 -22.12 -29.02 8.04
N ASP A 179 -21.76 -29.88 9.00
CA ASP A 179 -21.20 -29.41 10.28
C ASP A 179 -19.75 -28.97 10.09
N LEU A 180 -19.48 -27.67 10.27
CA LEU A 180 -18.15 -27.11 10.01
C LEU A 180 -17.11 -27.48 11.06
N ASP A 181 -17.51 -27.81 12.29
CA ASP A 181 -16.54 -28.07 13.36
C ASP A 181 -15.59 -29.24 13.03
N PRO A 182 -16.07 -30.46 12.70
CA PRO A 182 -15.18 -31.56 12.33
C PRO A 182 -14.41 -31.28 11.03
N LEU A 183 -15.03 -30.58 10.07
CA LEU A 183 -14.39 -30.22 8.81
C LEU A 183 -13.22 -29.24 9.04
N ALA A 184 -13.41 -28.23 9.89
CA ALA A 184 -12.40 -27.25 10.24
C ALA A 184 -11.25 -27.89 11.04
N GLN A 185 -11.57 -28.76 11.99
CA GLN A 185 -10.56 -29.49 12.75
C GLN A 185 -9.71 -30.38 11.83
N SER A 186 -10.33 -31.13 10.94
CA SER A 186 -9.64 -31.96 9.93
C SER A 186 -8.73 -31.12 9.03
N PHE A 187 -9.23 -29.98 8.54
CA PHE A 187 -8.45 -29.05 7.71
C PHE A 187 -7.22 -28.50 8.46
N VAL A 188 -7.43 -27.97 9.68
CA VAL A 188 -6.36 -27.37 10.49
C VAL A 188 -5.32 -28.41 10.89
N PHE A 189 -5.75 -29.63 11.24
CA PHE A 189 -4.85 -30.71 11.59
C PHE A 189 -3.94 -31.07 10.41
N TYR A 190 -4.52 -31.25 9.21
CA TYR A 190 -3.74 -31.54 8.00
C TYR A 190 -2.78 -30.39 7.65
N ALA A 191 -3.25 -29.14 7.72
CA ALA A 191 -2.43 -27.98 7.41
C ALA A 191 -1.18 -27.86 8.32
N ASN A 192 -1.27 -28.32 9.57
CA ASN A 192 -0.16 -28.27 10.52
C ASN A 192 0.75 -29.51 10.48
N ASN A 193 0.21 -30.70 10.19
CA ASN A 193 0.93 -31.96 10.35
C ASN A 193 1.27 -32.66 9.03
N GLY A 194 0.60 -32.30 7.92
CA GLY A 194 0.77 -32.95 6.61
C GLY A 194 0.10 -34.32 6.48
N GLU A 195 -0.63 -34.77 7.50
CA GLU A 195 -1.40 -36.02 7.55
C GLU A 195 -2.76 -35.78 8.19
N PHE A 196 -3.72 -36.69 7.98
CA PHE A 196 -5.06 -36.59 8.58
C PHE A 196 -5.12 -37.33 9.92
N ASP A 197 -5.89 -36.78 10.86
CA ASP A 197 -6.23 -37.48 12.11
C ASP A 197 -7.40 -38.43 11.86
N GLU A 198 -7.17 -39.74 12.08
CA GLU A 198 -8.19 -40.78 11.94
C GLU A 198 -9.31 -40.67 12.98
N ASN A 199 -9.09 -39.96 14.08
CA ASN A 199 -10.10 -39.75 15.12
C ASN A 199 -11.13 -38.66 14.76
N ILE A 200 -10.84 -37.84 13.74
CA ILE A 200 -11.77 -36.80 13.26
C ILE A 200 -12.68 -37.42 12.21
N GLU A 201 -13.88 -37.80 12.63
CA GLU A 201 -14.88 -38.38 11.73
C GLU A 201 -15.61 -37.30 10.93
N LEU A 202 -15.62 -37.45 9.60
CA LEU A 202 -16.35 -36.58 8.69
C LEU A 202 -17.63 -37.28 8.18
N SER A 203 -18.74 -36.56 8.17
CA SER A 203 -20.01 -37.10 7.68
C SER A 203 -20.02 -37.26 6.16
N ARG A 204 -19.91 -38.52 5.70
CA ARG A 204 -20.08 -38.90 4.28
C ARG A 204 -21.41 -38.42 3.72
N GLN A 205 -22.48 -38.54 4.51
CA GLN A 205 -23.82 -38.13 4.09
C GLN A 205 -23.91 -36.62 3.82
N GLU A 206 -23.33 -35.79 4.68
CA GLU A 206 -23.34 -34.33 4.51
C GLU A 206 -22.47 -33.90 3.34
N LEU A 207 -21.27 -34.47 3.20
CA LEU A 207 -20.38 -34.16 2.09
C LEU A 207 -20.93 -34.64 0.74
N ASP A 208 -21.68 -35.75 0.70
CA ASP A 208 -22.40 -36.18 -0.50
C ASP A 208 -23.59 -35.26 -0.83
N ARG A 209 -24.29 -34.70 0.17
CA ARG A 209 -25.30 -33.66 -0.07
C ARG A 209 -24.66 -32.40 -0.66
N LEU A 210 -23.51 -32.00 -0.12
CA LEU A 210 -22.75 -30.84 -0.61
C LEU A 210 -22.28 -31.06 -2.05
N LEU A 211 -21.76 -32.26 -2.36
CA LEU A 211 -21.31 -32.65 -3.71
C LEU A 211 -22.43 -32.56 -4.77
N ASN A 212 -23.67 -32.79 -4.35
CA ASN A 212 -24.85 -32.69 -5.22
C ASN A 212 -25.49 -31.29 -5.21
N ASN A 213 -24.94 -30.33 -4.47
CA ASN A 213 -25.45 -28.96 -4.41
C ASN A 213 -24.91 -28.11 -5.58
N LYS A 214 -25.77 -27.84 -6.56
CA LYS A 214 -25.44 -27.02 -7.74
C LYS A 214 -25.05 -25.58 -7.38
N VAL A 215 -25.65 -25.00 -6.33
CA VAL A 215 -25.33 -23.63 -5.91
C VAL A 215 -23.89 -23.58 -5.40
N PHE A 216 -23.54 -24.51 -4.50
CA PHE A 216 -22.17 -24.64 -3.98
C PHE A 216 -21.15 -24.90 -5.11
N LYS A 217 -21.48 -25.78 -6.06
CA LYS A 217 -20.64 -26.01 -7.26
C LYS A 217 -20.40 -24.73 -8.06
N ASN A 218 -21.42 -23.90 -8.25
CA ASN A 218 -21.27 -22.63 -8.96
C ASN A 218 -20.38 -21.65 -8.17
N GLY A 219 -20.37 -21.72 -6.84
CA GLY A 219 -19.45 -20.96 -5.99
C GLY A 219 -17.96 -21.28 -6.23
N LEU A 220 -17.63 -22.48 -6.72
CA LEU A 220 -16.25 -22.91 -7.01
C LEU A 220 -15.69 -22.42 -8.35
N ILE A 221 -16.52 -21.85 -9.24
CA ILE A 221 -16.16 -21.49 -10.62
C ILE A 221 -15.78 -19.99 -10.75
N GLN A 222 -15.92 -19.22 -9.67
CA GLN A 222 -15.84 -17.74 -9.68
C GLN A 222 -14.44 -17.20 -9.43
#